data_AF-A0A1W9GV91-F1
#
_entry.id   AF-A0A1W9GV91-F1
#
_cell.length_a   1.000
_cell.length_b   1.000
_cell.length_c   1.000
_cell.angle_alpha   90.00
_cell.angle_beta   90.00
_cell.angle_gamma   90.00
#
_symmetry.space_group_name_H-M   'P 1'
#
loop_
_entity.id
_entity.type
_entity.pdbx_description
1 polymer ?
#
loop_
_entity_poly.entity_id
_entity_poly.type
_entity_poly.pdbx_seq_one_letter_code
_entity_poly.pdbx_strand_id
1 'polypeptide(L)'
;MTRFPDDETRPVLILPSRIGWQIYYSDIIFDDPPYLFMQALPDFPGGNKPEAGQDVVWDVFSLIESVKRPGSHQMLTCTCGEASDAGLEEFILVSYPDTGTIAWELDIPGLRPALDETLIGDSEGFVRLVFAREQYEADIRALVHALQQAGRDPVPVTALDSRTHGLKHLLADYPACDSLLVDELEPNTGGGMALERLLELDANEPWPRTPLWPAGTLIEFGFFPNKGGHELMRINGEYSGCRWPSHYFTSWKVIIAFRSWLSYAHRAYVFDPDRKLPFATSLPRTGPITHGTDIDPNDFVLLHASDRQRCHDAGRRFAAMFQASLQEGETAPGVTVRYCENFLHTADDEPLPAGDNADH
;
A
#
# COMPACT_ATOMS: atom_id res chain seq x y z
N MET A 1 20.37 -23.95 -3.45
CA MET A 1 19.97 -23.09 -4.58
C MET A 1 18.53 -23.43 -4.94
N THR A 2 17.57 -22.99 -4.11
CA THR A 2 16.14 -23.08 -4.43
C THR A 2 15.87 -22.12 -5.58
N ARG A 3 15.63 -22.68 -6.77
CA ARG A 3 14.96 -21.95 -7.85
C ARG A 3 13.57 -21.66 -7.31
N PHE A 4 13.17 -20.40 -7.28
CA PHE A 4 11.74 -20.12 -7.35
C PHE A 4 11.25 -20.80 -8.63
N PRO A 5 10.07 -21.45 -8.64
CA PRO A 5 9.44 -21.75 -9.89
C PRO A 5 9.40 -20.43 -10.68
N ASP A 6 9.93 -20.40 -11.90
CA ASP A 6 9.81 -19.23 -12.79
C ASP A 6 8.33 -18.80 -12.96
N ASP A 7 7.39 -19.65 -12.55
CA ASP A 7 5.95 -19.44 -12.50
C ASP A 7 5.50 -18.35 -11.50
N GLU A 8 6.03 -18.28 -10.28
CA GLU A 8 5.49 -17.39 -9.22
C GLU A 8 5.76 -15.89 -9.45
N THR A 9 6.62 -15.58 -10.41
CA THR A 9 6.97 -14.20 -10.78
C THR A 9 6.34 -13.75 -12.08
N ARG A 10 5.59 -14.63 -12.76
CA ARG A 10 4.87 -14.31 -13.98
C ARG A 10 3.46 -13.88 -13.64
N PRO A 11 2.93 -12.86 -14.34
CA PRO A 11 1.53 -12.50 -14.17
C PRO A 11 0.65 -13.66 -14.64
N VAL A 12 -0.41 -13.93 -13.89
CA VAL A 12 -1.46 -14.87 -14.30
C VAL A 12 -2.10 -14.39 -15.60
N LEU A 13 -2.26 -13.08 -15.72
CA LEU A 13 -2.83 -12.42 -16.89
C LEU A 13 -2.20 -11.06 -17.13
N ILE A 14 -2.01 -10.71 -18.41
CA ILE A 14 -1.59 -9.37 -18.83
C ILE A 14 -2.72 -8.77 -19.65
N LEU A 15 -3.24 -7.62 -19.22
CA LEU A 15 -4.35 -6.93 -19.86
C LEU A 15 -3.92 -5.55 -20.34
N PRO A 16 -4.18 -5.18 -21.62
CA PRO A 16 -4.17 -3.78 -22.02
C PRO A 16 -5.28 -3.05 -21.28
N SER A 17 -4.99 -1.85 -20.77
CA SER A 17 -5.85 -1.20 -19.79
C SER A 17 -6.09 0.28 -20.07
N ARG A 18 -7.13 0.80 -19.43
CA ARG A 18 -7.58 2.20 -19.39
C ARG A 18 -8.17 2.49 -18.02
N ILE A 19 -8.17 3.76 -17.63
CA ILE A 19 -8.82 4.19 -16.39
C ILE A 19 -10.23 4.68 -16.74
N GLY A 20 -11.24 3.98 -16.25
CA GLY A 20 -12.64 4.35 -16.31
C GLY A 20 -13.18 4.67 -14.92
N TRP A 21 -14.33 5.34 -14.89
CA TRP A 21 -15.00 5.68 -13.65
C TRP A 21 -16.50 5.91 -13.84
N GLN A 22 -17.23 5.86 -12.73
CA GLN A 22 -18.58 6.39 -12.60
C GLN A 22 -18.61 7.36 -11.42
N ILE A 23 -19.18 8.56 -11.63
CA ILE A 23 -19.45 9.47 -10.53
C ILE A 23 -20.73 9.00 -9.84
N TYR A 24 -20.66 8.91 -8.52
CA TYR A 24 -21.75 8.43 -7.70
C TYR A 24 -21.95 9.36 -6.50
N TYR A 25 -23.21 9.53 -6.10
CA TYR A 25 -23.59 10.31 -4.92
C TYR A 25 -24.08 9.36 -3.84
N SER A 26 -23.27 9.13 -2.82
CA SER A 26 -23.46 8.10 -1.81
C SER A 26 -24.55 8.47 -0.82
N ASP A 27 -24.43 9.63 -0.21
CA ASP A 27 -25.24 10.06 0.92
C ASP A 27 -25.75 11.49 0.75
N ILE A 28 -26.97 11.73 1.22
CA ILE A 28 -27.51 13.06 1.49
C ILE A 28 -27.36 13.34 2.99
N ILE A 29 -26.62 14.38 3.32
CA ILE A 29 -26.49 14.86 4.69
C ILE A 29 -27.54 15.93 4.95
N PHE A 30 -28.39 15.69 5.95
CA PHE A 30 -29.50 16.56 6.32
C PHE A 30 -29.05 17.63 7.33
N ASP A 31 -28.21 18.56 6.86
CA ASP A 31 -27.92 19.83 7.54
C ASP A 31 -28.80 20.96 6.96
N ASP A 32 -28.57 22.21 7.38
CA ASP A 32 -29.29 23.40 6.87
C ASP A 32 -28.38 24.33 6.05
N PRO A 33 -28.34 24.20 4.70
CA PRO A 33 -29.14 23.31 3.84
C PRO A 33 -28.55 21.89 3.67
N PRO A 34 -29.34 20.90 3.21
CA PRO A 34 -28.83 19.56 2.92
C PRO A 34 -27.81 19.56 1.77
N TYR A 35 -26.90 18.60 1.79
CA TYR A 35 -25.82 18.46 0.80
C TYR A 35 -25.47 16.99 0.50
N LEU A 36 -24.61 16.78 -0.49
CA LEU A 36 -24.22 15.45 -1.01
C LEU A 36 -22.76 15.11 -0.71
N PHE A 37 -22.53 13.82 -0.48
CA PHE A 37 -21.22 13.18 -0.63
C PHE A 37 -21.06 12.64 -2.05
N MET A 38 -19.89 12.86 -2.65
CA MET A 38 -19.55 12.41 -4.01
C MET A 38 -18.39 11.42 -3.98
N GLN A 39 -18.45 10.42 -4.85
CA GLN A 39 -17.45 9.36 -5.00
C GLN A 39 -17.13 9.09 -6.47
N ALA A 40 -15.97 8.51 -6.73
CA ALA A 40 -15.59 7.97 -8.02
C ALA A 40 -15.46 6.44 -7.95
N LEU A 41 -16.39 5.71 -8.55
CA LEU A 41 -16.36 4.25 -8.58
C LEU A 41 -15.43 3.76 -9.70
N PRO A 42 -14.58 2.75 -9.46
CA PRO A 42 -13.62 2.28 -10.44
C PRO A 42 -14.25 1.49 -11.58
N ASP A 43 -13.73 1.70 -12.79
CA ASP A 43 -13.99 0.86 -13.96
C ASP A 43 -12.67 0.61 -14.69
N PHE A 44 -12.21 -0.64 -14.70
CA PHE A 44 -11.01 -1.05 -15.41
C PHE A 44 -11.09 -2.54 -15.78
N PRO A 45 -10.33 -3.00 -16.79
CA PRO A 45 -10.30 -4.41 -17.16
C PRO A 45 -9.92 -5.31 -16.00
N GLY A 46 -10.84 -6.19 -15.60
CA GLY A 46 -10.65 -7.08 -14.47
C GLY A 46 -11.07 -6.52 -13.11
N GLY A 47 -11.58 -5.29 -13.07
CA GLY A 47 -12.21 -4.72 -11.88
C GLY A 47 -13.63 -5.26 -11.70
N ASN A 48 -14.06 -5.40 -10.45
CA ASN A 48 -15.46 -5.68 -10.15
C ASN A 48 -16.35 -4.53 -10.62
N LYS A 49 -17.56 -4.88 -11.07
CA LYS A 49 -18.55 -3.86 -11.40
C LYS A 49 -19.05 -3.18 -10.12
N PRO A 50 -19.27 -1.85 -10.13
CA PRO A 50 -19.76 -1.12 -8.97
C PRO A 50 -21.14 -1.57 -8.45
N GLU A 51 -21.87 -2.37 -9.22
CA GLU A 51 -23.16 -2.95 -8.84
C GLU A 51 -23.05 -4.02 -7.73
N ALA A 52 -21.83 -4.49 -7.40
CA ALA A 52 -21.58 -5.57 -6.44
C ALA A 52 -21.74 -5.19 -4.96
N GLY A 53 -22.17 -3.97 -4.63
CA GLY A 53 -22.40 -3.54 -3.24
C GLY A 53 -21.11 -3.46 -2.39
N GLN A 54 -19.96 -3.32 -3.06
CA GLN A 54 -18.66 -3.16 -2.41
C GLN A 54 -18.30 -1.67 -2.39
N ASP A 55 -17.89 -1.19 -1.22
CA ASP A 55 -17.49 0.21 -0.94
C ASP A 55 -16.16 0.62 -1.60
N VAL A 56 -15.74 -0.05 -2.69
CA VAL A 56 -14.47 0.22 -3.36
C VAL A 56 -14.58 1.45 -4.25
N VAL A 57 -13.79 2.47 -3.94
CA VAL A 57 -13.71 3.75 -4.66
C VAL A 57 -12.28 4.04 -5.11
N TRP A 58 -12.14 4.95 -6.08
CA TRP A 58 -10.84 5.52 -6.44
C TRP A 58 -10.36 6.49 -5.35
N ASP A 59 -9.12 6.32 -4.89
CA ASP A 59 -8.35 7.41 -4.33
C ASP A 59 -7.73 8.22 -5.48
N VAL A 60 -8.41 9.32 -5.82
CA VAL A 60 -8.04 10.20 -6.93
C VAL A 60 -6.66 10.81 -6.74
N PHE A 61 -6.25 11.11 -5.51
CA PHE A 61 -4.95 11.70 -5.24
C PHE A 61 -3.82 10.67 -5.39
N SER A 62 -4.03 9.46 -4.89
CA SER A 62 -3.11 8.33 -5.13
C SER A 62 -3.00 8.00 -6.63
N LEU A 63 -4.10 8.09 -7.40
CA LEU A 63 -4.06 7.96 -8.87
C LEU A 63 -3.19 9.05 -9.51
N ILE A 64 -3.35 10.32 -9.13
CA ILE A 64 -2.52 11.41 -9.66
C ILE A 64 -1.04 11.18 -9.32
N GLU A 65 -0.73 10.78 -8.10
CA GLU A 65 0.65 10.49 -7.69
C GLU A 65 1.25 9.32 -8.48
N SER A 66 0.46 8.31 -8.82
CA SER A 66 0.88 7.18 -9.65
C SER A 66 1.23 7.54 -11.10
N VAL A 67 0.84 8.72 -11.59
CA VAL A 67 1.33 9.27 -12.86
C VAL A 67 2.74 9.82 -12.70
N LYS A 68 2.97 10.50 -11.57
CA LYS A 68 4.18 11.27 -11.31
C LYS A 68 5.31 10.36 -10.84
N ARG A 69 5.02 9.34 -10.03
CA ARG A 69 6.05 8.53 -9.38
C ARG A 69 5.71 7.03 -9.36
N PRO A 70 6.66 6.15 -9.74
CA PRO A 70 6.48 4.72 -9.56
C PRO A 70 6.53 4.37 -8.07
N GLY A 71 5.96 3.24 -7.67
CA GLY A 71 5.93 2.81 -6.27
C GLY A 71 4.71 1.97 -5.97
N SER A 72 4.45 1.75 -4.69
CA SER A 72 3.23 1.09 -4.23
C SER A 72 2.20 2.15 -3.83
N HIS A 73 1.01 2.09 -4.41
CA HIS A 73 -0.03 3.09 -4.25
C HIS A 73 -1.35 2.44 -3.82
N GLN A 74 -2.05 3.08 -2.89
CA GLN A 74 -3.40 2.68 -2.46
C GLN A 74 -4.44 3.40 -3.33
N MET A 75 -4.43 3.10 -4.63
CA MET A 75 -5.34 3.78 -5.58
C MET A 75 -6.79 3.32 -5.43
N LEU A 76 -7.02 2.15 -4.83
CA LEU A 76 -8.34 1.61 -4.49
C LEU A 76 -8.49 1.60 -2.97
N THR A 77 -9.63 2.05 -2.46
CA THR A 77 -9.89 2.12 -1.02
C THR A 77 -11.39 2.07 -0.70
N CYS A 78 -11.78 2.08 0.58
CA CYS A 78 -13.17 2.26 1.00
C CYS A 78 -13.62 3.73 0.89
N THR A 79 -14.93 3.98 0.99
CA THR A 79 -15.51 5.32 1.14
C THR A 79 -14.88 6.12 2.30
N CYS A 80 -14.55 5.44 3.40
CA CYS A 80 -13.86 5.98 4.56
C CYS A 80 -12.37 6.33 4.35
N GLY A 81 -11.76 5.90 3.24
CA GLY A 81 -10.33 6.07 2.97
C GLY A 81 -9.41 4.96 3.50
N GLU A 82 -9.90 4.04 4.32
CA GLU A 82 -9.14 2.90 4.85
C GLU A 82 -9.39 1.59 4.08
N ALA A 83 -8.47 1.23 3.19
CA ALA A 83 -8.56 0.09 2.29
C ALA A 83 -8.92 -1.24 2.98
N SER A 84 -8.40 -1.48 4.19
CA SER A 84 -8.68 -2.69 4.96
C SER A 84 -10.16 -2.86 5.33
N ASP A 85 -10.92 -1.77 5.47
CA ASP A 85 -12.36 -1.84 5.78
C ASP A 85 -13.16 -2.41 4.59
N ALA A 86 -12.62 -2.27 3.37
CA ALA A 86 -13.13 -2.92 2.17
C ALA A 86 -12.47 -4.29 1.90
N GLY A 87 -11.61 -4.78 2.79
CA GLY A 87 -10.84 -6.02 2.63
C GLY A 87 -9.72 -5.93 1.58
N LEU A 88 -9.26 -4.72 1.27
CA LEU A 88 -8.12 -4.47 0.39
C LEU A 88 -6.85 -4.43 1.24
N GLU A 89 -6.09 -5.50 1.21
CA GLU A 89 -4.95 -5.75 2.11
C GLU A 89 -3.59 -5.39 1.49
N GLU A 90 -3.57 -5.14 0.18
CA GLU A 90 -2.33 -4.91 -0.56
C GLU A 90 -2.37 -3.63 -1.40
N PHE A 91 -1.18 -3.10 -1.68
CA PHE A 91 -1.03 -1.95 -2.55
C PHE A 91 -0.98 -2.37 -4.02
N ILE A 92 -1.32 -1.45 -4.91
CA ILE A 92 -1.08 -1.61 -6.34
C ILE A 92 0.36 -1.19 -6.64
N LEU A 93 1.14 -2.08 -7.26
CA LEU A 93 2.53 -1.80 -7.61
C LEU A 93 2.59 -1.14 -8.98
N VAL A 94 3.12 0.07 -9.04
CA VAL A 94 3.21 0.88 -10.25
C VAL A 94 4.67 0.98 -10.68
N SER A 95 4.93 0.61 -11.93
CA SER A 95 6.24 0.71 -12.58
C SER A 95 6.16 1.46 -13.91
N TYR A 96 7.29 2.01 -14.34
CA TYR A 96 7.48 2.66 -15.64
C TYR A 96 8.52 1.89 -16.45
N PRO A 97 8.13 0.80 -17.14
CA PRO A 97 9.06 -0.04 -17.88
C PRO A 97 9.84 0.72 -18.96
N ASP A 98 9.20 1.75 -19.54
CA ASP A 98 9.75 2.65 -20.54
C ASP A 98 9.05 4.03 -20.46
N THR A 99 9.41 4.92 -21.40
CA THR A 99 8.89 6.30 -21.45
C THR A 99 7.41 6.39 -21.85
N GLY A 100 6.88 5.37 -22.53
CA GLY A 100 5.54 5.33 -23.11
C GLY A 100 4.56 4.40 -22.39
N THR A 101 5.01 3.67 -21.37
CA THR A 101 4.22 2.64 -20.68
C THR A 101 4.12 2.91 -19.18
N ILE A 102 2.97 2.57 -18.60
CA ILE A 102 2.75 2.42 -17.17
C ILE A 102 2.21 1.00 -16.94
N ALA A 103 2.71 0.30 -15.93
CA ALA A 103 2.22 -1.03 -15.57
C ALA A 103 1.78 -1.05 -14.11
N TRP A 104 0.61 -1.63 -13.87
CA TRP A 104 0.12 -1.97 -12.54
C TRP A 104 0.23 -3.46 -12.32
N GLU A 105 0.63 -3.86 -11.13
CA GLU A 105 0.58 -5.25 -10.68
C GLU A 105 -0.34 -5.35 -9.47
N LEU A 106 -1.38 -6.18 -9.63
CA LEU A 106 -2.50 -6.32 -8.71
C LEU A 106 -2.42 -7.71 -8.06
N ASP A 107 -2.22 -7.75 -6.75
CA ASP A 107 -2.28 -8.99 -5.98
C ASP A 107 -3.69 -9.58 -6.02
N ILE A 108 -3.87 -10.79 -6.54
CA ILE A 108 -5.21 -11.40 -6.65
C ILE A 108 -5.81 -11.66 -5.26
N PRO A 109 -5.11 -12.34 -4.32
CA PRO A 109 -5.57 -12.48 -2.94
C PRO A 109 -5.83 -11.14 -2.23
N GLY A 110 -4.86 -10.23 -2.20
CA GLY A 110 -4.92 -9.00 -1.40
C GLY A 110 -5.87 -7.93 -1.94
N LEU A 111 -6.20 -7.96 -3.24
CA LEU A 111 -7.14 -7.03 -3.85
C LEU A 111 -8.44 -7.70 -4.30
N ARG A 112 -8.71 -8.93 -3.84
CA ARG A 112 -9.87 -9.73 -4.25
C ARG A 112 -11.19 -8.95 -4.26
N PRO A 113 -11.53 -8.12 -3.26
CA PRO A 113 -12.78 -7.34 -3.29
C PRO A 113 -12.89 -6.41 -4.50
N ALA A 114 -11.80 -5.91 -5.05
CA ALA A 114 -11.83 -5.03 -6.21
C ALA A 114 -11.77 -5.75 -7.57
N LEU A 115 -11.57 -7.06 -7.61
CA LEU A 115 -11.31 -7.81 -8.85
C LEU A 115 -12.51 -8.65 -9.28
N ASP A 116 -12.74 -8.72 -10.59
CA ASP A 116 -13.79 -9.55 -11.21
C ASP A 116 -13.64 -11.02 -10.80
N GLU A 117 -14.73 -11.66 -10.36
CA GLU A 117 -14.77 -13.08 -9.96
C GLU A 117 -14.18 -14.03 -11.02
N THR A 118 -14.29 -13.68 -12.30
CA THR A 118 -13.72 -14.46 -13.41
C THR A 118 -12.19 -14.47 -13.41
N LEU A 119 -11.54 -13.49 -12.80
CA LEU A 119 -10.09 -13.45 -12.57
C LEU A 119 -9.68 -14.13 -11.27
N ILE A 120 -10.59 -14.18 -10.30
CA ILE A 120 -10.30 -14.63 -8.94
C ILE A 120 -10.08 -16.15 -8.91
N GLY A 121 -11.04 -16.96 -9.38
CA GLY A 121 -10.96 -18.42 -9.31
C GLY A 121 -10.31 -18.97 -8.01
N ASP A 122 -9.48 -20.00 -8.14
CA ASP A 122 -8.54 -20.46 -7.10
C ASP A 122 -7.10 -19.95 -7.37
N SER A 123 -6.96 -18.86 -8.14
CA SER A 123 -5.67 -18.41 -8.64
C SER A 123 -4.87 -17.69 -7.55
N GLU A 124 -3.68 -18.19 -7.25
CA GLU A 124 -2.64 -17.42 -6.56
C GLU A 124 -1.82 -16.62 -7.58
N GLY A 125 -1.28 -15.47 -7.17
CA GLY A 125 -0.43 -14.62 -8.00
C GLY A 125 -1.03 -13.24 -8.27
N PHE A 126 -0.68 -12.66 -9.42
CA PHE A 126 -1.02 -11.27 -9.73
C PHE A 126 -1.49 -11.08 -11.17
N VAL A 127 -2.30 -10.05 -11.38
CA VAL A 127 -2.69 -9.56 -12.71
C VAL A 127 -1.82 -8.34 -13.04
N ARG A 128 -1.35 -8.24 -14.29
CA ARG A 128 -0.67 -7.04 -14.77
C ARG A 128 -1.55 -6.26 -15.73
N LEU A 129 -1.87 -5.02 -15.37
CA LEU A 129 -2.50 -4.07 -16.28
C LEU A 129 -1.44 -3.21 -16.95
N VAL A 130 -1.53 -3.04 -18.27
CA VAL A 130 -0.56 -2.28 -19.06
C VAL A 130 -1.26 -1.13 -19.77
N PHE A 131 -0.78 0.08 -19.53
CA PHE A 131 -1.36 1.31 -20.03
C PHE A 131 -0.38 2.02 -20.97
N ALA A 132 -0.90 2.53 -22.09
CA ALA A 132 -0.20 3.57 -22.83
C ALA A 132 -0.19 4.85 -21.98
N ARG A 133 0.98 5.41 -21.73
CA ARG A 133 1.17 6.55 -20.82
C ARG A 133 0.28 7.73 -21.16
N GLU A 134 0.28 8.16 -22.43
CA GLU A 134 -0.51 9.31 -22.86
C GLU A 134 -2.02 9.10 -22.57
N GLN A 135 -2.52 7.88 -22.78
CA GLN A 135 -3.91 7.56 -22.48
C GLN A 135 -4.17 7.52 -20.97
N TYR A 136 -3.26 6.94 -20.19
CA TYR A 136 -3.37 6.91 -18.72
C TYR A 136 -3.44 8.31 -18.11
N GLU A 137 -2.55 9.20 -18.55
CA GLU A 137 -2.55 10.61 -18.13
C GLU A 137 -3.84 11.32 -18.56
N ALA A 138 -4.28 11.11 -19.81
CA ALA A 138 -5.51 11.70 -20.31
C ALA A 138 -6.75 11.22 -19.54
N ASP A 139 -6.83 9.93 -19.22
CA ASP A 139 -7.95 9.34 -18.48
C ASP A 139 -8.03 9.94 -17.06
N ILE A 140 -6.90 10.05 -16.35
CA ILE A 140 -6.87 10.63 -14.99
C ILE A 140 -7.22 12.12 -15.03
N ARG A 141 -6.76 12.88 -16.03
CA ARG A 141 -7.17 14.28 -16.19
C ARG A 141 -8.66 14.39 -16.45
N ALA A 142 -9.21 13.52 -17.30
CA ALA A 142 -10.64 13.50 -17.59
C ALA A 142 -11.47 13.14 -16.35
N LEU A 143 -10.99 12.22 -15.50
CA LEU A 143 -11.58 11.92 -14.20
C LEU A 143 -11.60 13.16 -13.31
N VAL A 144 -10.46 13.84 -13.15
CA VAL A 144 -10.37 15.05 -12.33
C VAL A 144 -11.32 16.14 -12.83
N HIS A 145 -11.34 16.41 -14.15
CA HIS A 145 -12.26 17.39 -14.75
C HIS A 145 -13.73 17.03 -14.49
N ALA A 146 -14.08 15.76 -14.64
CA ALA A 146 -15.45 15.29 -14.40
C ALA A 146 -15.88 15.48 -12.94
N LEU A 147 -15.01 15.13 -11.98
CA LEU A 147 -15.28 15.33 -10.57
C LEU A 147 -15.33 16.82 -10.19
N GLN A 148 -14.43 17.63 -10.75
CA GLN A 148 -14.45 19.08 -10.54
C GLN A 148 -15.72 19.74 -11.07
N GLN A 149 -16.24 19.27 -12.20
CA GLN A 149 -17.50 19.75 -12.73
C GLN A 149 -18.66 19.32 -11.82
N ALA A 150 -18.72 18.04 -11.46
CA ALA A 150 -19.75 17.49 -10.58
C ALA A 150 -19.75 18.13 -9.18
N GLY A 151 -18.59 18.56 -8.67
CA GLY A 151 -18.44 19.24 -7.38
C GLY A 151 -18.77 20.73 -7.39
N ARG A 152 -18.86 21.38 -8.56
CA ARG A 152 -19.18 22.84 -8.67
C ARG A 152 -20.66 23.09 -8.95
N ASP A 153 -21.28 22.21 -9.71
CA ASP A 153 -22.65 22.39 -10.18
C ASP A 153 -23.64 21.79 -9.18
N PRO A 154 -24.75 22.49 -8.83
CA PRO A 154 -25.83 21.88 -8.08
C PRO A 154 -26.37 20.64 -8.79
N VAL A 155 -26.52 19.55 -8.05
CA VAL A 155 -26.97 18.26 -8.56
C VAL A 155 -28.50 18.22 -8.50
N PRO A 156 -29.20 18.08 -9.63
CA PRO A 156 -30.65 17.94 -9.63
C PRO A 156 -31.06 16.68 -8.88
N VAL A 157 -32.10 16.75 -8.05
CA VAL A 157 -32.62 15.57 -7.32
C VAL A 157 -33.05 14.45 -8.27
N THR A 158 -33.46 14.80 -9.50
CA THR A 158 -33.82 13.83 -10.56
C THR A 158 -32.63 13.05 -11.14
N ALA A 159 -31.39 13.50 -10.88
CA ALA A 159 -30.17 12.79 -11.27
C ALA A 159 -29.72 11.78 -10.21
N LEU A 160 -30.26 11.85 -8.99
CA LEU A 160 -29.98 10.89 -7.92
C LEU A 160 -30.74 9.58 -8.15
N ASP A 161 -30.12 8.47 -7.82
CA ASP A 161 -30.71 7.15 -7.99
C ASP A 161 -31.10 6.50 -6.65
N SER A 162 -31.80 5.36 -6.71
CA SER A 162 -32.33 4.69 -5.52
C SER A 162 -31.28 4.20 -4.52
N ARG A 163 -30.00 4.19 -4.91
CA ARG A 163 -28.88 3.78 -4.07
C ARG A 163 -28.38 4.95 -3.21
N THR A 164 -28.63 6.20 -3.59
CA THR A 164 -28.27 7.38 -2.78
C THR A 164 -29.01 7.34 -1.45
N HIS A 165 -28.27 7.20 -0.37
CA HIS A 165 -28.81 7.16 0.98
C HIS A 165 -29.45 8.49 1.34
N GLY A 166 -30.60 8.44 2.03
CA GLY A 166 -31.38 9.63 2.35
C GLY A 166 -32.35 10.11 1.26
N LEU A 167 -32.27 9.63 0.01
CA LEU A 167 -33.11 10.17 -1.09
C LEU A 167 -34.61 10.07 -0.80
N LYS A 168 -35.06 8.94 -0.23
CA LYS A 168 -36.48 8.76 0.16
C LYS A 168 -36.94 9.77 1.21
N HIS A 169 -36.06 10.13 2.15
CA HIS A 169 -36.35 11.11 3.20
C HIS A 169 -36.39 12.52 2.62
N LEU A 170 -35.43 12.88 1.75
CA LEU A 170 -35.42 14.16 1.02
C LEU A 170 -36.72 14.38 0.26
N LEU A 171 -37.17 13.38 -0.51
CA LEU A 171 -38.40 13.47 -1.32
C LEU A 171 -39.67 13.60 -0.47
N ALA A 172 -39.69 13.04 0.74
CA ALA A 172 -40.85 13.09 1.63
C ALA A 172 -40.93 14.42 2.39
N ASP A 173 -39.81 14.86 2.96
CA ASP A 173 -39.79 15.92 3.98
C ASP A 173 -39.25 17.25 3.45
N TYR A 174 -38.59 17.25 2.29
CA TYR A 174 -38.05 18.44 1.60
C TYR A 174 -38.55 18.54 0.14
N PRO A 175 -39.87 18.51 -0.12
CA PRO A 175 -40.42 18.41 -1.48
C PRO A 175 -40.17 19.65 -2.36
N ALA A 176 -39.71 20.76 -1.78
CA ALA A 176 -39.31 21.96 -2.50
C ALA A 176 -37.82 21.97 -2.90
N CYS A 177 -37.02 21.01 -2.42
CA CYS A 177 -35.62 20.87 -2.80
C CYS A 177 -35.53 20.17 -4.16
N ASP A 178 -35.09 20.92 -5.16
CA ASP A 178 -34.96 20.52 -6.56
C ASP A 178 -33.50 20.24 -6.97
N SER A 179 -32.53 20.75 -6.20
CA SER A 179 -31.11 20.44 -6.34
C SER A 179 -30.36 20.52 -5.01
N LEU A 180 -29.26 19.77 -4.91
CA LEU A 180 -28.35 19.76 -3.76
C LEU A 180 -26.93 20.16 -4.20
N LEU A 181 -26.16 20.76 -3.29
CA LEU A 181 -24.73 20.97 -3.50
C LEU A 181 -23.94 19.73 -3.07
N VAL A 182 -22.79 19.52 -3.70
CA VAL A 182 -21.77 18.58 -3.21
C VAL A 182 -20.89 19.33 -2.23
N ASP A 183 -20.71 18.79 -1.04
CA ASP A 183 -19.84 19.40 -0.01
C ASP A 183 -18.65 18.51 0.36
N GLU A 184 -18.73 17.21 0.11
CA GLU A 184 -17.60 16.30 0.35
C GLU A 184 -17.31 15.38 -0.84
N LEU A 185 -16.02 15.08 -0.99
CA LEU A 185 -15.49 14.05 -1.87
C LEU A 185 -14.96 12.91 -0.99
N GLU A 186 -15.48 11.72 -1.21
CA GLU A 186 -15.00 10.50 -0.58
C GLU A 186 -14.13 9.70 -1.56
N PRO A 187 -12.98 9.17 -1.11
CA PRO A 187 -12.50 9.18 0.28
C PRO A 187 -11.86 10.51 0.70
N ASN A 188 -12.14 10.94 1.93
CA ASN A 188 -11.59 12.19 2.48
C ASN A 188 -10.24 11.96 3.20
N THR A 189 -9.26 11.40 2.47
CA THR A 189 -7.95 11.06 3.02
C THR A 189 -7.08 12.31 3.22
N GLY A 190 -6.51 12.47 4.41
CA GLY A 190 -5.52 13.52 4.70
C GLY A 190 -6.00 14.72 5.53
N GLY A 191 -7.07 14.59 6.33
CA GLY A 191 -7.41 15.56 7.38
C GLY A 191 -8.57 16.50 7.06
N GLY A 192 -9.51 16.07 6.21
CA GLY A 192 -10.62 16.90 5.73
C GLY A 192 -10.23 17.70 4.48
N MET A 193 -11.21 18.22 3.76
CA MET A 193 -11.06 19.10 2.59
C MET A 193 -10.72 18.43 1.25
N ALA A 194 -11.05 17.16 1.04
CA ALA A 194 -10.77 16.49 -0.23
C ALA A 194 -11.44 17.16 -1.45
N LEU A 195 -12.68 17.66 -1.30
CA LEU A 195 -13.39 18.34 -2.38
C LEU A 195 -12.70 19.66 -2.74
N GLU A 196 -12.36 20.48 -1.76
CA GLU A 196 -11.71 21.77 -1.95
C GLU A 196 -10.35 21.60 -2.63
N ARG A 197 -9.56 20.64 -2.15
CA ARG A 197 -8.27 20.27 -2.78
C ARG A 197 -8.47 19.83 -4.23
N LEU A 198 -9.51 19.05 -4.52
CA LEU A 198 -9.85 18.65 -5.88
C LEU A 198 -10.23 19.88 -6.72
N LEU A 199 -11.04 20.80 -6.19
CA LEU A 199 -11.51 21.99 -6.91
C LEU A 199 -10.40 23.02 -7.19
N GLU A 200 -9.38 23.08 -6.34
CA GLU A 200 -8.19 23.94 -6.50
C GLU A 200 -7.12 23.33 -7.41
N LEU A 201 -7.18 22.02 -7.67
CA LEU A 201 -6.19 21.32 -8.50
C LEU A 201 -6.22 21.81 -9.95
N ASP A 202 -5.06 22.21 -10.49
CA ASP A 202 -4.94 22.46 -11.93
C ASP A 202 -4.78 21.13 -12.70
N ALA A 203 -5.91 20.58 -13.14
CA ALA A 203 -5.95 19.35 -13.91
C ALA A 203 -5.24 19.42 -15.27
N ASN A 204 -4.81 20.60 -15.74
CA ASN A 204 -4.08 20.79 -16.98
C ASN A 204 -2.58 21.02 -16.77
N GLU A 205 -2.12 21.11 -15.51
CA GLU A 205 -0.70 21.30 -15.23
C GLU A 205 0.12 20.11 -15.76
N PRO A 206 1.36 20.33 -16.24
CA PRO A 206 2.25 19.23 -16.56
C PRO A 206 2.48 18.34 -15.32
N TRP A 207 2.39 17.02 -15.50
CA TRP A 207 2.70 16.04 -14.44
C TRP A 207 4.06 15.40 -14.74
N PRO A 208 5.19 16.09 -14.44
CA PRO A 208 6.50 15.55 -14.74
C PRO A 208 6.76 14.29 -13.93
N ARG A 209 7.26 13.25 -14.60
CA ARG A 209 7.72 12.05 -13.91
C ARG A 209 8.91 12.39 -13.02
N THR A 210 8.84 11.88 -11.80
CA THR A 210 9.91 11.97 -10.81
C THR A 210 10.34 10.55 -10.49
N PRO A 211 11.65 10.22 -10.59
CA PRO A 211 12.13 8.91 -10.20
C PRO A 211 11.87 8.68 -8.70
N LEU A 212 11.79 7.41 -8.31
CA LEU A 212 11.55 7.05 -6.91
C LEU A 212 12.62 7.62 -5.97
N TRP A 213 13.86 7.73 -6.43
CA TRP A 213 14.93 8.46 -5.74
C TRP A 213 15.85 9.14 -6.76
N PRO A 214 16.57 10.19 -6.35
CA PRO A 214 17.59 10.79 -7.18
C PRO A 214 18.76 9.82 -7.44
N ALA A 215 19.44 10.01 -8.56
CA ALA A 215 20.66 9.27 -8.87
C ALA A 215 21.74 9.48 -7.80
N GLY A 216 22.51 8.44 -7.49
CA GLY A 216 23.52 8.46 -6.44
C GLY A 216 23.00 8.10 -5.04
N THR A 217 21.68 7.93 -4.87
CA THR A 217 21.13 7.40 -3.62
C THR A 217 21.59 5.97 -3.38
N LEU A 218 21.99 5.70 -2.13
CA LEU A 218 22.27 4.36 -1.61
C LEU A 218 21.11 3.89 -0.74
N ILE A 219 20.51 2.76 -1.11
CA ILE A 219 19.50 2.04 -0.33
C ILE A 219 20.15 0.83 0.32
N GLU A 220 19.90 0.65 1.61
CA GLU A 220 20.44 -0.46 2.38
C GLU A 220 19.31 -1.21 3.06
N PHE A 221 19.24 -2.51 2.85
CA PHE A 221 18.32 -3.40 3.57
C PHE A 221 19.08 -4.25 4.57
N GLY A 222 18.46 -4.48 5.73
CA GLY A 222 19.06 -5.23 6.82
C GLY A 222 18.13 -5.25 8.01
N PHE A 223 18.64 -5.71 9.15
CA PHE A 223 17.93 -5.60 10.43
C PHE A 223 18.70 -4.64 11.31
N PHE A 224 18.46 -3.34 11.11
CA PHE A 224 19.24 -2.30 11.74
C PHE A 224 18.68 -1.98 13.12
N PRO A 225 19.46 -2.12 14.21
CA PRO A 225 19.02 -1.68 15.53
C PRO A 225 18.66 -0.20 15.53
N ASN A 226 17.51 0.15 16.09
CA ASN A 226 17.03 1.52 16.29
C ASN A 226 16.36 1.65 17.67
N LYS A 227 16.05 2.87 18.10
CA LYS A 227 15.26 3.10 19.32
C LYS A 227 13.86 2.50 19.13
N GLY A 228 13.58 1.43 19.85
CA GLY A 228 12.27 0.76 19.79
C GLY A 228 12.18 -0.32 18.72
N GLY A 229 13.27 -1.02 18.42
CA GLY A 229 13.28 -2.22 17.56
C GLY A 229 14.22 -2.15 16.37
N HIS A 230 14.04 -3.10 15.45
CA HIS A 230 14.76 -3.13 14.19
C HIS A 230 14.06 -2.31 13.08
N GLU A 231 14.82 -1.52 12.33
CA GLU A 231 14.41 -0.94 11.05
C GLU A 231 14.90 -1.83 9.89
N LEU A 232 14.10 -1.94 8.83
CA LEU A 232 14.43 -2.79 7.69
C LEU A 232 15.23 -2.09 6.59
N MET A 233 15.29 -0.77 6.62
CA MET A 233 15.81 0.04 5.53
C MET A 233 16.54 1.30 6.03
N ARG A 234 17.65 1.64 5.36
CA ARG A 234 18.34 2.93 5.47
C ARG A 234 18.53 3.55 4.09
N ILE A 235 18.56 4.87 4.05
CA ILE A 235 18.83 5.66 2.85
C ILE A 235 20.06 6.52 3.16
N ASN A 236 21.12 6.34 2.37
CA ASN A 236 22.40 7.03 2.56
C ASN A 236 22.98 6.89 3.99
N GLY A 237 22.79 5.73 4.63
CA GLY A 237 23.22 5.46 6.00
C GLY A 237 22.28 5.96 7.10
N GLU A 238 21.23 6.72 6.76
CA GLU A 238 20.25 7.25 7.70
C GLU A 238 18.97 6.41 7.72
N TYR A 239 18.28 6.36 8.87
CA TYR A 239 16.98 5.70 8.96
C TYR A 239 15.96 6.47 8.13
N SER A 240 15.20 5.77 7.29
CA SER A 240 14.18 6.39 6.43
C SER A 240 12.97 6.94 7.19
N GLY A 241 12.80 6.54 8.47
CA GLY A 241 11.57 6.79 9.23
C GLY A 241 10.38 5.90 8.80
N CYS A 242 10.49 5.25 7.64
CA CYS A 242 9.52 4.26 7.15
C CYS A 242 9.90 2.87 7.67
N ARG A 243 9.09 2.35 8.59
CA ARG A 243 9.29 1.02 9.19
C ARG A 243 9.14 -0.13 8.20
N TRP A 244 8.38 0.09 7.14
CA TRP A 244 8.08 -0.90 6.11
C TRP A 244 8.51 -0.38 4.73
N PRO A 245 9.43 -1.09 4.04
CA PRO A 245 9.94 -0.65 2.75
C PRO A 245 8.97 -0.90 1.58
N SER A 246 7.85 -1.59 1.83
CA SER A 246 6.90 -2.01 0.79
C SER A 246 6.32 -0.85 -0.02
N HIS A 247 6.15 0.33 0.58
CA HIS A 247 5.70 1.54 -0.13
C HIS A 247 6.56 1.91 -1.35
N TYR A 248 7.81 1.44 -1.38
CA TYR A 248 8.75 1.72 -2.46
C TYR A 248 8.81 0.62 -3.52
N PHE A 249 8.04 -0.45 -3.39
CA PHE A 249 8.10 -1.56 -4.32
C PHE A 249 7.30 -1.25 -5.58
N THR A 250 7.89 -1.59 -6.73
CA THR A 250 7.31 -1.32 -8.06
C THR A 250 6.95 -2.59 -8.80
N SER A 251 7.27 -3.76 -8.23
CA SER A 251 7.01 -5.05 -8.87
C SER A 251 6.83 -6.21 -7.88
N TRP A 252 6.05 -7.18 -8.31
CA TRP A 252 5.62 -8.38 -7.61
C TRP A 252 6.81 -9.25 -7.23
N LYS A 253 7.76 -9.42 -8.16
CA LYS A 253 9.03 -10.12 -7.92
C LYS A 253 9.80 -9.56 -6.72
N VAL A 254 9.72 -8.25 -6.47
CA VAL A 254 10.33 -7.60 -5.31
C VAL A 254 9.55 -7.96 -4.05
N ILE A 255 8.21 -7.88 -4.08
CA ILE A 255 7.35 -8.30 -2.95
C ILE A 255 7.61 -9.75 -2.56
N ILE A 256 7.63 -10.67 -3.52
CA ILE A 256 7.89 -12.09 -3.25
C ILE A 256 9.28 -12.29 -2.64
N ALA A 257 10.31 -11.62 -3.18
CA ALA A 257 11.65 -11.70 -2.61
C ALA A 257 11.72 -11.11 -1.19
N PHE A 258 10.99 -10.03 -0.92
CA PHE A 258 10.88 -9.41 0.41
C PHE A 258 10.17 -10.34 1.41
N ARG A 259 9.01 -10.88 1.04
CA ARG A 259 8.26 -11.85 1.86
C ARG A 259 9.10 -13.10 2.13
N SER A 260 9.84 -13.60 1.14
CA SER A 260 10.77 -14.72 1.30
C SER A 260 11.89 -14.41 2.29
N TRP A 261 12.46 -13.19 2.25
CA TRP A 261 13.45 -12.77 3.23
C TRP A 261 12.86 -12.71 4.65
N LEU A 262 11.67 -12.12 4.81
CA LEU A 262 11.02 -12.02 6.11
C LEU A 262 10.47 -13.35 6.63
N SER A 263 10.23 -14.36 5.79
CA SER A 263 9.76 -15.67 6.25
C SER A 263 10.67 -16.38 7.27
N TYR A 264 11.93 -15.94 7.39
CA TYR A 264 12.89 -16.47 8.35
C TYR A 264 12.92 -15.73 9.70
N ALA A 265 12.24 -14.59 9.81
CA ALA A 265 12.30 -13.75 10.99
C ALA A 265 10.96 -13.07 11.29
N HIS A 266 10.58 -13.03 12.56
CA HIS A 266 9.39 -12.31 13.01
C HIS A 266 9.76 -11.28 14.07
N ARG A 267 8.85 -10.33 14.32
CA ARG A 267 8.99 -9.43 15.46
C ARG A 267 8.88 -10.23 16.76
N ALA A 268 9.68 -9.90 17.76
CA ALA A 268 9.73 -10.61 19.04
C ALA A 268 8.36 -10.70 19.71
N TYR A 269 7.51 -9.67 19.60
CA TYR A 269 6.17 -9.65 20.18
C TYR A 269 5.24 -10.78 19.67
N VAL A 270 5.51 -11.36 18.48
CA VAL A 270 4.67 -12.45 17.92
C VAL A 270 4.80 -13.73 18.75
N PHE A 271 5.92 -13.92 19.45
CA PHE A 271 6.19 -15.11 20.24
C PHE A 271 5.70 -15.01 21.69
N ASP A 272 5.07 -13.89 22.07
CA ASP A 272 4.73 -13.59 23.46
C ASP A 272 3.46 -12.70 23.63
N PRO A 273 2.25 -13.29 23.82
CA PRO A 273 1.09 -12.55 24.31
C PRO A 273 0.99 -12.47 25.85
N ASP A 274 1.51 -13.46 26.59
CA ASP A 274 1.35 -13.65 28.05
C ASP A 274 2.61 -14.19 28.76
N ARG A 275 3.62 -14.48 27.97
CA ARG A 275 4.80 -15.25 28.27
C ARG A 275 6.01 -14.36 28.39
N LYS A 276 5.99 -13.36 29.31
CA LYS A 276 7.14 -12.56 29.75
C LYS A 276 8.44 -13.20 29.27
N LEU A 277 8.92 -12.79 28.10
CA LEU A 277 10.28 -13.13 27.69
C LEU A 277 11.14 -12.95 28.95
N PRO A 278 12.02 -13.89 29.33
CA PRO A 278 12.72 -13.82 30.62
C PRO A 278 13.58 -12.57 30.84
N PHE A 279 13.54 -11.62 29.90
CA PHE A 279 14.31 -10.39 29.82
C PHE A 279 13.47 -9.11 30.02
N ALA A 280 12.16 -9.20 30.25
CA ALA A 280 11.33 -8.02 30.48
C ALA A 280 10.46 -8.13 31.74
N THR A 281 11.07 -8.39 32.90
CA THR A 281 10.44 -8.06 34.17
C THR A 281 11.15 -6.92 34.88
N SER A 282 10.62 -5.72 34.62
CA SER A 282 10.40 -4.67 35.61
C SER A 282 11.59 -4.26 36.47
N LEU A 283 12.35 -3.25 36.04
CA LEU A 283 12.95 -2.28 36.97
C LEU A 283 12.96 -0.86 36.36
N PRO A 284 12.84 0.19 37.20
CA PRO A 284 12.79 1.56 36.74
C PRO A 284 14.14 1.99 36.15
N ARG A 285 14.05 2.75 35.04
CA ARG A 285 15.16 3.46 34.40
C ARG A 285 15.96 4.28 35.42
N THR A 286 17.06 3.72 35.95
CA THR A 286 18.25 4.46 36.42
C THR A 286 19.35 3.45 36.78
N GLY A 287 20.24 3.14 35.84
CA GLY A 287 21.44 2.34 36.11
C GLY A 287 22.21 2.02 34.84
N PRO A 288 23.56 2.01 34.85
CA PRO A 288 24.37 1.78 33.67
C PRO A 288 24.27 0.31 33.24
N ILE A 289 24.04 0.14 31.94
CA ILE A 289 23.78 -1.12 31.23
C ILE A 289 24.94 -2.10 31.44
N THR A 290 24.69 -3.19 32.16
CA THR A 290 25.55 -4.39 32.16
C THR A 290 24.87 -5.49 31.36
N HIS A 291 25.66 -6.11 30.47
CA HIS A 291 25.28 -7.09 29.45
C HIS A 291 24.33 -8.21 29.93
N GLY A 292 23.03 -7.98 29.79
CA GLY A 292 21.96 -8.97 29.63
C GLY A 292 21.12 -8.50 28.44
N THR A 293 20.83 -9.38 27.49
CA THR A 293 20.26 -9.04 26.18
C THR A 293 18.78 -8.70 26.28
N ASP A 294 18.46 -7.45 26.60
CA ASP A 294 17.11 -6.92 26.49
C ASP A 294 16.73 -6.84 24.99
N ILE A 295 15.97 -7.81 24.51
CA ILE A 295 15.37 -7.81 23.16
C ILE A 295 14.14 -6.90 23.20
N ASP A 296 14.10 -5.88 22.34
CA ASP A 296 12.92 -5.01 22.22
C ASP A 296 11.76 -5.82 21.59
N PRO A 297 10.50 -5.62 22.00
CA PRO A 297 9.36 -6.30 21.37
C PRO A 297 9.30 -6.12 19.84
N ASN A 298 9.82 -5.01 19.34
CA ASN A 298 9.91 -4.73 17.92
C ASN A 298 11.24 -5.19 17.30
N ASP A 299 12.13 -5.86 17.99
CA ASP A 299 13.28 -6.49 17.32
C ASP A 299 12.81 -7.66 16.45
N PHE A 300 13.43 -7.81 15.29
CA PHE A 300 13.29 -9.05 14.52
C PHE A 300 14.15 -10.14 15.15
N VAL A 301 13.60 -11.33 15.31
CA VAL A 301 14.29 -12.54 15.75
C VAL A 301 14.19 -13.60 14.66
N LEU A 302 15.28 -14.35 14.44
CA LEU A 302 15.26 -15.52 13.56
C LEU A 302 14.38 -16.61 14.19
N LEU A 303 13.63 -17.31 13.35
CA LEU A 303 12.86 -18.48 13.78
C LEU A 303 13.79 -19.58 14.31
N HIS A 304 14.73 -20.00 13.48
CA HIS A 304 15.69 -21.06 13.80
C HIS A 304 17.12 -20.58 13.59
N ALA A 305 18.03 -20.94 14.49
CA ALA A 305 19.45 -20.61 14.34
C ALA A 305 20.04 -21.15 13.02
N SER A 306 19.58 -22.32 12.58
CA SER A 306 19.98 -22.96 11.32
C SER A 306 19.60 -22.18 10.06
N ASP A 307 18.63 -21.26 10.16
CA ASP A 307 18.16 -20.49 9.01
C ASP A 307 18.94 -19.20 8.77
N ARG A 308 19.88 -18.83 9.64
CA ARG A 308 20.66 -17.58 9.54
C ARG A 308 21.24 -17.35 8.15
N GLN A 309 21.95 -18.34 7.62
CA GLN A 309 22.56 -18.21 6.28
C GLN A 309 21.49 -18.09 5.19
N ARG A 310 20.38 -18.82 5.29
CA ARG A 310 19.28 -18.77 4.32
C ARG A 310 18.57 -17.41 4.35
N CYS A 311 18.38 -16.85 5.54
CA CYS A 311 17.85 -15.50 5.74
C CYS A 311 18.74 -14.45 5.05
N HIS A 312 20.06 -14.48 5.27
CA HIS A 312 20.97 -13.55 4.60
C HIS A 312 21.07 -13.77 3.08
N ASP A 313 21.02 -15.03 2.62
CA ASP A 313 20.94 -15.35 1.19
C ASP A 313 19.64 -14.85 0.54
N ALA A 314 18.53 -14.87 1.28
CA ALA A 314 17.25 -14.32 0.83
C ALA A 314 17.30 -12.79 0.81
N GLY A 315 17.85 -12.15 1.84
CA GLY A 315 18.06 -10.70 1.88
C GLY A 315 18.93 -10.16 0.75
N ARG A 316 20.04 -10.85 0.42
CA ARG A 316 20.87 -10.55 -0.76
C ARG A 316 20.07 -10.62 -2.07
N ARG A 317 19.24 -11.65 -2.21
CA ARG A 317 18.40 -11.84 -3.41
C ARG A 317 17.33 -10.77 -3.52
N PHE A 318 16.67 -10.42 -2.42
CA PHE A 318 15.75 -9.30 -2.35
C PHE A 318 16.42 -7.99 -2.78
N ALA A 319 17.59 -7.65 -2.21
CA ALA A 319 18.33 -6.46 -2.60
C ALA A 319 18.71 -6.45 -4.10
N ALA A 320 19.11 -7.59 -4.66
CA ALA A 320 19.39 -7.72 -6.08
C ALA A 320 18.14 -7.56 -6.98
N MET A 321 17.00 -8.13 -6.57
CA MET A 321 15.73 -7.96 -7.29
C MET A 321 15.24 -6.52 -7.24
N PHE A 322 15.37 -5.85 -6.09
CA PHE A 322 15.04 -4.45 -5.95
C PHE A 322 15.98 -3.55 -6.77
N GLN A 323 17.28 -3.84 -6.78
CA GLN A 323 18.23 -3.15 -7.66
C GLN A 323 17.81 -3.24 -9.13
N ALA A 324 17.41 -4.43 -9.59
CA ALA A 324 16.98 -4.66 -10.95
C ALA A 324 15.71 -3.87 -11.28
N SER A 325 14.71 -3.86 -10.39
CA SER A 325 13.46 -3.10 -10.62
C SER A 325 13.69 -1.59 -10.66
N LEU A 326 14.65 -1.05 -9.90
CA LEU A 326 14.99 0.38 -9.96
C LEU A 326 15.72 0.78 -11.26
N GLN A 327 16.39 -0.16 -11.91
CA GLN A 327 17.08 0.04 -13.19
C GLN A 327 16.14 -0.06 -14.40
N GLU A 328 14.88 -0.46 -14.21
CA GLU A 328 13.88 -0.54 -15.28
C GLU A 328 13.36 0.86 -15.66
N GLY A 329 13.51 1.20 -16.94
CA GLY A 329 12.99 2.42 -17.52
C GLY A 329 13.35 3.69 -16.74
N GLU A 330 12.33 4.44 -16.34
CA GLU A 330 12.46 5.71 -15.61
C GLU A 330 12.27 5.55 -14.09
N THR A 331 12.37 4.33 -13.56
CA THR A 331 11.98 4.04 -12.18
C THR A 331 12.86 4.77 -11.16
N ALA A 332 14.16 4.45 -11.09
CA ALA A 332 15.14 5.20 -10.31
C ALA A 332 16.57 4.91 -10.80
N PRO A 333 16.93 5.32 -12.04
CA PRO A 333 18.24 5.04 -12.60
C PRO A 333 19.36 5.68 -11.77
N GLY A 334 20.44 4.94 -11.55
CA GLY A 334 21.60 5.40 -10.78
C GLY A 334 21.48 5.26 -9.25
N VAL A 335 20.41 4.63 -8.75
CA VAL A 335 20.31 4.21 -7.34
C VAL A 335 21.07 2.89 -7.13
N THR A 336 21.79 2.78 -6.01
CA THR A 336 22.48 1.56 -5.60
C THR A 336 21.75 0.91 -4.44
N VAL A 337 21.55 -0.40 -4.48
CA VAL A 337 20.92 -1.18 -3.42
C VAL A 337 21.92 -2.20 -2.87
N ARG A 338 21.99 -2.33 -1.54
CA ARG A 338 22.78 -3.37 -0.88
C ARG A 338 22.02 -4.04 0.25
N TYR A 339 22.39 -5.29 0.52
CA TYR A 339 22.00 -5.99 1.73
C TYR A 339 23.14 -5.92 2.76
N CYS A 340 22.79 -5.59 4.00
CA CYS A 340 23.69 -5.58 5.15
C CYS A 340 23.34 -6.77 6.05
N GLU A 341 24.31 -7.65 6.29
CA GLU A 341 24.15 -8.71 7.28
C GLU A 341 24.18 -8.10 8.68
N ASN A 342 23.13 -8.39 9.45
CA ASN A 342 23.04 -8.02 10.85
C ASN A 342 22.93 -9.28 11.69
N PHE A 343 23.54 -9.27 12.88
CA PHE A 343 23.29 -10.32 13.85
C PHE A 343 21.83 -10.23 14.33
N LEU A 344 21.14 -11.37 14.28
CA LEU A 344 19.81 -11.55 14.84
C LEU A 344 19.85 -12.59 15.97
N HIS A 345 19.12 -12.32 17.05
CA HIS A 345 18.77 -13.33 18.06
C HIS A 345 17.90 -14.44 17.44
N THR A 346 17.83 -15.60 18.08
CA THR A 346 17.04 -16.75 17.60
C THR A 346 15.95 -17.10 18.60
N ALA A 347 14.78 -17.48 18.12
CA ALA A 347 13.63 -17.85 18.95
C ALA A 347 13.79 -19.24 19.60
N ASP A 348 14.59 -20.10 18.96
CA ASP A 348 14.88 -21.48 19.39
C ASP A 348 15.99 -21.62 20.44
N ASP A 349 16.67 -20.54 20.81
CA ASP A 349 17.66 -20.60 21.89
C ASP A 349 16.91 -20.95 23.20
N GLU A 350 16.91 -22.23 23.57
CA GLU A 350 16.43 -22.69 24.88
C GLU A 350 17.11 -21.85 25.97
N PRO A 351 16.38 -21.47 27.04
CA PRO A 351 17.05 -20.92 28.21
C PRO A 351 18.08 -21.96 28.66
N LEU A 352 19.35 -21.55 28.72
CA LEU A 352 20.44 -22.34 29.29
C LEU A 352 19.89 -23.05 30.54
N PRO A 353 20.05 -24.38 30.68
CA PRO A 353 19.55 -25.08 31.86
C PRO A 353 20.07 -24.34 33.08
N ALA A 354 19.14 -23.96 33.97
CA ALA A 354 19.47 -23.34 35.24
C ALA A 354 20.56 -24.19 35.87
N GLY A 355 21.78 -23.63 35.95
CA GLY A 355 22.90 -24.34 36.54
C GLY A 355 22.48 -24.77 37.93
N ASP A 356 22.44 -26.08 38.15
CA ASP A 356 22.38 -26.67 39.47
C ASP A 356 23.57 -26.14 40.27
N ASN A 357 23.35 -25.06 41.01
CA ASN A 357 24.12 -24.82 42.23
C ASN A 357 23.60 -25.80 43.27
N ALA A 358 24.03 -27.06 43.13
CA ALA A 358 24.02 -28.01 44.22
C ALA A 358 25.43 -28.03 44.82
N ASP A 359 25.48 -27.55 46.06
CA ASP A 359 26.64 -27.51 46.95
C ASP A 359 27.41 -28.85 47.00
N HIS A 360 28.74 -28.77 46.86
CA HIS A 360 29.69 -29.67 47.52
C HIS A 360 30.93 -28.91 47.99
#